data_AF-A0A6F9CJP4-F1
#
_entry.id   AF-A0A6F9CJP4-F1
#
_cell.length_a   1.000
_cell.length_b   1.000
_cell.length_c   1.000
_cell.angle_alpha   90.00
_cell.angle_beta   90.00
_cell.angle_gamma   90.00
#
_symmetry.space_group_name_H-M   'P 1'
#
loop_
_entity.id
_entity.type
_entity.pdbx_description
1 polymer ?
#
loop_
_entity_poly.entity_id
_entity_poly.type
_entity_poly.pdbx_seq_one_letter_code
_entity_poly.pdbx_strand_id
1 'polypeptide(L)'
;MIIEPTSPKLLPDPLREPYYQPPYTLVLELTDVLLHPEWSVRTTPFLPNTPQLPLTPPHPGLLAPGAGRTFHLRLYLRPYLLSLTCGLHAPSPLATGWRFKKRPGIDYLFQQLAPLYEIVIFTAETGMTAYPLIDSIDPQGFVMYRLFRDATRYMEGHHVKDVSCLNRDTSKVILVDCKREAFSLQPFNGMALTKWDGNSEDRTLYDLAHFLKTIALSGVDDVRSVLENYALEDDPIEAFKRRQAQLAQEEEQRLAELAQQKKQGISLGSIAGRFWRSKQ
;
A
#
# COMPACT_ATOMS: atom_id res chain seq x y z
N MET A 1 25.14 17.87 2.37
CA MET A 1 24.47 18.78 1.42
C MET A 1 23.07 18.24 1.24
N ILE A 2 22.06 18.90 1.82
CA ILE A 2 20.66 18.50 1.68
C ILE A 2 20.26 18.89 0.26
N ILE A 3 19.91 17.93 -0.58
CA ILE A 3 19.31 18.21 -1.88
C ILE A 3 17.83 18.47 -1.61
N GLU A 4 17.44 19.74 -1.68
CA GLU A 4 16.05 20.15 -1.59
C GLU A 4 15.24 19.54 -2.74
N PRO A 5 13.94 19.24 -2.53
CA PRO A 5 13.11 18.73 -3.59
C PRO A 5 13.02 19.78 -4.70
N THR A 6 12.85 19.33 -5.93
CA THR A 6 12.88 20.19 -7.14
C THR A 6 11.86 21.34 -7.12
N SER A 7 10.82 21.26 -6.28
CA SER A 7 9.76 22.28 -6.15
C SER A 7 9.29 22.44 -4.70
N PRO A 8 8.90 23.67 -4.27
CA PRO A 8 8.29 23.90 -2.96
C PRO A 8 6.90 23.27 -2.82
N LYS A 9 6.20 23.05 -3.94
CA LYS A 9 4.90 22.37 -4.00
C LYS A 9 4.99 21.20 -4.99
N LEU A 10 4.66 20.01 -4.51
CA LEU A 10 4.75 18.77 -5.29
C LEU A 10 3.43 18.46 -6.02
N LEU A 11 2.28 18.85 -5.46
CA LEU A 11 0.98 18.66 -6.08
C LEU A 11 0.33 20.01 -6.41
N PRO A 12 -0.50 20.08 -7.48
CA PRO A 12 -1.28 21.27 -7.81
C PRO A 12 -2.32 21.56 -6.72
N ASP A 13 -2.94 22.73 -6.78
CA ASP A 13 -4.00 23.10 -5.84
C ASP A 13 -5.19 22.13 -5.93
N PRO A 14 -5.88 21.87 -4.79
CA PRO A 14 -7.11 21.08 -4.78
C PRO A 14 -8.16 21.58 -5.78
N LEU A 15 -8.88 20.64 -6.39
CA LEU A 15 -9.97 20.94 -7.30
C LEU A 15 -11.11 21.62 -6.53
N ARG A 16 -11.70 22.65 -7.16
CA ARG A 16 -12.86 23.36 -6.64
C ARG A 16 -14.13 22.82 -7.27
N GLU A 17 -15.25 22.99 -6.56
CA GLU A 17 -16.59 22.74 -7.10
C GLU A 17 -16.74 23.45 -8.46
N PRO A 18 -17.23 22.77 -9.51
CA PRO A 18 -18.06 21.56 -9.54
C PRO A 18 -17.32 20.21 -9.56
N TYR A 19 -15.98 20.22 -9.56
CA TYR A 19 -15.20 18.98 -9.61
C TYR A 19 -15.06 18.37 -8.22
N TYR A 20 -15.38 17.08 -8.11
CA TYR A 20 -15.23 16.33 -6.86
C TYR A 20 -13.79 15.90 -6.66
N GLN A 21 -13.22 16.20 -5.49
CA GLN A 21 -11.95 15.66 -5.03
C GLN A 21 -12.18 14.91 -3.72
N PRO A 22 -11.58 13.72 -3.54
CA PRO A 22 -11.71 12.99 -2.29
C PRO A 22 -11.13 13.78 -1.10
N PRO A 23 -11.72 13.67 0.10
CA PRO A 23 -11.35 14.48 1.25
C PRO A 23 -10.03 14.07 1.92
N TYR A 24 -9.54 12.84 1.65
CA TYR A 24 -8.29 12.32 2.18
C TYR A 24 -7.28 12.10 1.06
N THR A 25 -6.00 12.18 1.37
CA THR A 25 -4.91 11.85 0.44
C THR A 25 -4.16 10.62 0.95
N LEU A 26 -4.04 9.60 0.10
CA LEU A 26 -3.29 8.38 0.39
C LEU A 26 -2.01 8.35 -0.42
N VAL A 27 -0.88 8.40 0.27
CA VAL A 27 0.45 8.33 -0.32
C VAL A 27 1.00 6.91 -0.16
N LEU A 28 1.33 6.24 -1.27
CA LEU A 28 1.82 4.86 -1.25
C LEU A 28 3.23 4.76 -1.83
N GLU A 29 4.11 4.05 -1.14
CA GLU A 29 5.35 3.54 -1.73
C GLU A 29 5.05 2.44 -2.77
N LEU A 30 5.88 2.36 -3.81
CA LEU A 30 5.75 1.37 -4.87
C LEU A 30 6.49 0.08 -4.50
N THR A 31 7.79 0.20 -4.22
CA THR A 31 8.68 -0.96 -4.03
C THR A 31 8.50 -1.55 -2.63
N ASP A 32 8.43 -2.87 -2.53
CA ASP A 32 8.23 -3.67 -1.32
C ASP A 32 6.89 -3.43 -0.57
N VAL A 33 6.08 -2.46 -1.02
CA VAL A 33 4.70 -2.25 -0.56
C VAL A 33 3.68 -2.76 -1.57
N LEU A 34 3.78 -2.35 -2.84
CA LEU A 34 2.89 -2.76 -3.92
C LEU A 34 3.54 -3.77 -4.87
N LEU A 35 4.83 -3.61 -5.14
CA LEU A 35 5.59 -4.44 -6.07
C LEU A 35 6.84 -4.98 -5.40
N HIS A 36 7.22 -6.23 -5.68
CA HIS A 36 8.48 -6.79 -5.20
C HIS A 36 9.42 -7.11 -6.38
N PRO A 37 10.65 -6.56 -6.40
CA PRO A 37 11.63 -6.89 -7.42
C PRO A 37 12.17 -8.30 -7.20
N GLU A 38 12.02 -9.16 -8.20
CA GLU A 38 12.52 -10.53 -8.21
C GLU A 38 13.54 -10.70 -9.34
N TRP A 39 14.73 -11.21 -8.99
CA TRP A 39 15.69 -11.66 -10.00
C TRP A 39 15.29 -13.05 -10.49
N SER A 40 15.11 -13.20 -11.80
CA SER A 40 14.77 -14.50 -12.38
C SER A 40 15.64 -14.84 -13.57
N VAL A 41 16.13 -16.08 -13.59
CA VAL A 41 16.84 -16.67 -14.73
C VAL A 41 15.80 -17.44 -15.54
N ARG A 42 15.55 -17.03 -16.79
CA ARG A 42 14.88 -17.96 -17.73
C ARG A 42 15.93 -18.92 -18.25
N THR A 43 15.91 -20.13 -17.75
CA THR A 43 16.35 -21.27 -18.54
C THR A 43 15.31 -21.40 -19.65
N THR A 44 15.64 -20.93 -20.84
CA THR A 44 14.95 -21.49 -22.02
C THR A 44 15.20 -23.00 -21.98
N PRO A 45 14.20 -23.86 -22.27
CA PRO A 45 14.41 -25.29 -22.27
C PRO A 45 15.40 -25.62 -23.39
N PHE A 46 16.69 -25.72 -23.06
CA PHE A 46 17.72 -26.23 -23.94
C PHE A 46 18.11 -27.64 -23.51
N LEU A 47 18.41 -28.42 -24.55
CA LEU A 47 18.72 -29.84 -24.61
C LEU A 47 19.56 -30.37 -23.42
N PRO A 48 19.39 -31.67 -23.07
CA PRO A 48 19.65 -32.23 -21.74
C PRO A 48 21.08 -32.18 -21.16
N ASN A 49 22.08 -31.56 -21.81
CA ASN A 49 23.49 -31.69 -21.40
C ASN A 49 24.29 -30.38 -21.50
N THR A 50 23.97 -29.36 -20.69
CA THR A 50 24.88 -28.21 -20.49
C THR A 50 25.18 -28.00 -19.00
N PRO A 51 26.45 -27.92 -18.58
CA PRO A 51 26.81 -27.79 -17.16
C PRO A 51 26.40 -26.41 -16.61
N GLN A 52 25.76 -26.41 -15.43
CA GLN A 52 25.33 -25.19 -14.74
C GLN A 52 26.47 -24.63 -13.90
N LEU A 53 26.92 -23.41 -14.19
CA LEU A 53 27.74 -22.60 -13.27
C LEU A 53 26.82 -21.90 -12.25
N PRO A 54 27.23 -21.78 -10.97
CA PRO A 54 26.43 -21.10 -9.97
C PRO A 54 26.45 -19.59 -10.24
N LEU A 55 25.29 -19.01 -10.54
CA LEU A 55 25.13 -17.59 -10.84
C LEU A 55 24.51 -16.88 -9.62
N THR A 56 25.32 -16.12 -8.87
CA THR A 56 24.82 -15.18 -7.86
C THR A 56 24.41 -13.86 -8.54
N PRO A 57 23.38 -13.16 -8.03
CA PRO A 57 22.98 -11.87 -8.59
C PRO A 57 24.04 -10.78 -8.32
N PRO A 58 24.34 -9.87 -9.26
CA PRO A 58 25.17 -8.72 -8.97
C PRO A 58 24.42 -7.73 -8.06
N HIS A 59 25.11 -7.14 -7.09
CA HIS A 59 24.55 -6.07 -6.25
C HIS A 59 24.11 -4.87 -7.12
N PRO A 60 22.94 -4.26 -6.84
CA PRO A 60 22.36 -3.20 -7.67
C PRO A 60 23.14 -1.87 -7.70
N GLY A 61 24.30 -1.79 -7.03
CA GLY A 61 25.09 -0.56 -6.86
C GLY A 61 26.35 -0.42 -7.73
N LEU A 62 26.73 -1.41 -8.55
CA LEU A 62 27.93 -1.33 -9.42
C LEU A 62 27.54 -1.40 -10.90
N LEU A 63 27.14 -0.28 -11.49
CA LEU A 63 27.16 -0.07 -12.93
C LEU A 63 28.17 1.05 -13.22
N ALA A 64 29.38 0.67 -13.62
CA ALA A 64 30.43 1.61 -14.03
C ALA A 64 30.01 2.35 -15.33
N PRO A 65 30.35 3.65 -15.48
CA PRO A 65 29.99 4.42 -16.65
C PRO A 65 30.99 4.11 -17.77
N GLY A 66 30.56 3.34 -18.76
CA GLY A 66 31.40 3.00 -19.90
C GLY A 66 30.59 2.47 -21.08
N ALA A 67 30.69 3.22 -22.18
CA ALA A 67 30.10 3.01 -23.51
C ALA A 67 28.60 3.33 -23.62
N GLY A 68 28.28 4.20 -24.59
CA GLY A 68 26.92 4.61 -24.93
C GLY A 68 26.02 3.39 -25.20
N ARG A 69 24.94 3.28 -24.44
CA ARG A 69 23.97 2.19 -24.52
C ARG A 69 22.60 2.79 -24.77
N THR A 70 21.99 2.44 -25.89
CA THR A 70 20.61 2.81 -26.21
C THR A 70 19.68 1.79 -25.56
N PHE A 71 18.82 2.25 -24.66
CA PHE A 71 17.84 1.41 -23.96
C PHE A 71 16.58 1.26 -24.83
N HIS A 72 16.22 0.02 -25.18
CA HIS A 72 14.91 -0.28 -25.76
C HIS A 72 14.06 -1.06 -24.76
N LEU A 73 12.99 -0.43 -24.28
CA LEU A 73 11.98 -1.07 -23.43
C LEU A 73 11.07 -1.94 -24.30
N ARG A 74 11.08 -3.27 -24.11
CA ARG A 74 10.12 -4.18 -24.75
C ARG A 74 9.25 -4.81 -23.64
N LEU A 75 8.04 -4.27 -23.47
CA LEU A 75 7.04 -4.80 -22.55
C LEU A 75 6.41 -6.07 -23.14
N TYR A 76 6.63 -7.22 -22.50
CA TYR A 76 5.84 -8.42 -22.75
C TYR A 76 4.79 -8.56 -21.64
N LEU A 77 3.53 -8.31 -22.00
CA LEU A 77 2.38 -8.50 -21.11
C LEU A 77 2.11 -10.01 -20.92
N ARG A 78 2.41 -10.54 -19.73
CA ARG A 78 1.77 -11.74 -19.17
C ARG A 78 1.12 -11.34 -17.84
N PRO A 79 -0.01 -11.95 -17.45
CA PRO A 79 -0.93 -11.42 -16.43
C PRO A 79 -0.37 -11.30 -15.00
N TYR A 80 0.89 -11.68 -14.72
CA TYR A 80 1.46 -11.65 -13.37
C TYR A 80 2.96 -11.28 -13.29
N LEU A 81 3.63 -10.97 -14.41
CA LEU A 81 5.08 -10.75 -14.44
C LEU A 81 5.46 -9.63 -15.41
N LEU A 82 5.99 -8.54 -14.86
CA LEU A 82 6.67 -7.49 -15.63
C LEU A 82 8.14 -7.84 -15.77
N SER A 83 8.71 -7.76 -16.98
CA SER A 83 10.14 -7.99 -17.20
C SER A 83 10.82 -6.81 -17.87
N LEU A 84 11.90 -6.32 -17.26
CA LEU A 84 12.85 -5.40 -17.88
C LEU A 84 14.00 -6.23 -18.46
N THR A 85 14.07 -6.36 -19.77
CA THR A 85 15.20 -7.01 -20.46
C THR A 85 16.16 -5.96 -21.01
N CYS A 86 17.43 -5.99 -20.57
CA CYS A 86 18.51 -5.24 -21.22
C CYS A 86 18.94 -6.02 -22.47
N GLY A 87 18.63 -5.51 -23.66
CA GLY A 87 18.89 -6.19 -24.92
C GLY A 87 20.35 -6.10 -25.36
N LEU A 88 21.11 -7.19 -25.22
CA LEU A 88 22.29 -7.45 -26.03
C LEU A 88 21.86 -7.93 -27.42
N HIS A 89 22.52 -7.45 -28.48
CA HIS A 89 22.29 -7.82 -29.87
C HIS A 89 22.87 -9.21 -30.20
N ALA A 90 22.52 -10.23 -29.42
CA ALA A 90 22.80 -11.64 -29.68
C ALA A 90 21.72 -12.50 -28.99
N PRO A 91 21.23 -13.57 -29.62
CA PRO A 91 20.31 -14.50 -28.96
C PRO A 91 21.06 -15.33 -27.92
N SER A 92 21.31 -14.74 -26.75
CA SER A 92 21.81 -15.47 -25.58
C SER A 92 20.65 -16.30 -24.99
N PRO A 93 20.81 -17.63 -24.77
CA PRO A 93 19.74 -18.52 -24.31
C PRO A 93 19.32 -18.28 -22.84
N LEU A 94 19.98 -17.37 -22.13
CA LEU A 94 19.71 -17.03 -20.73
C LEU A 94 19.17 -15.61 -20.67
N ALA A 95 17.86 -15.44 -20.87
CA ALA A 95 17.21 -14.16 -20.60
C ALA A 95 17.11 -13.96 -19.08
N THR A 96 18.20 -13.48 -18.48
CA THR A 96 18.25 -13.00 -17.10
C THR A 96 17.74 -11.56 -17.07
N GLY A 97 16.95 -11.22 -16.06
CA GLY A 97 16.44 -9.85 -15.95
C GLY A 97 15.64 -9.64 -14.68
N TRP A 98 15.61 -8.38 -14.27
CA TRP A 98 14.74 -7.92 -13.19
C TRP A 98 13.29 -8.09 -13.60
N ARG A 99 12.52 -8.72 -12.72
CA ARG A 99 11.07 -8.80 -12.82
C ARG A 99 10.43 -8.19 -11.60
N PHE A 100 9.17 -7.81 -11.74
CA PHE A 100 8.37 -7.32 -10.62
C PHE A 100 7.17 -8.24 -10.45
N LYS A 101 6.99 -8.72 -9.22
CA LYS A 101 5.79 -9.41 -8.77
C LYS A 101 4.79 -8.38 -8.28
N LYS A 102 3.52 -8.56 -8.67
CA LYS A 102 2.39 -7.76 -8.18
C LYS A 102 1.93 -8.31 -6.85
N ARG A 103 1.85 -7.47 -5.81
CA ARG A 103 1.30 -7.88 -4.52
C ARG A 103 -0.19 -8.25 -4.66
N PRO A 104 -0.63 -9.38 -4.09
CA PRO A 104 -2.05 -9.73 -4.07
C PRO A 104 -2.86 -8.63 -3.37
N GLY A 105 -4.01 -8.26 -3.97
CA GLY A 105 -4.94 -7.29 -3.37
C GLY A 105 -4.75 -5.83 -3.79
N ILE A 106 -3.76 -5.49 -4.63
CA ILE A 106 -3.62 -4.11 -5.16
C ILE A 106 -4.89 -3.63 -5.86
N ASP A 107 -5.48 -4.47 -6.72
CA ASP A 107 -6.69 -4.10 -7.46
C ASP A 107 -7.86 -3.81 -6.51
N TYR A 108 -8.00 -4.64 -5.47
CA TYR A 108 -9.01 -4.44 -4.43
C TYR A 108 -8.77 -3.15 -3.65
N LEU A 109 -7.53 -2.88 -3.25
CA LEU A 109 -7.14 -1.66 -2.55
C LEU A 109 -7.53 -0.42 -3.36
N PHE A 110 -7.14 -0.34 -4.64
CA PHE A 110 -7.45 0.82 -5.48
C PHE A 110 -8.96 0.97 -5.72
N GLN A 111 -9.67 -0.12 -6.02
CA GLN A 111 -11.12 -0.06 -6.24
C GLN A 111 -11.89 0.40 -5.00
N GLN A 112 -11.47 0.00 -3.80
CA GLN A 112 -12.15 0.40 -2.56
C GLN A 112 -11.81 1.82 -2.13
N LEU A 113 -10.58 2.29 -2.40
CA LEU A 113 -10.08 3.55 -1.87
C LEU A 113 -10.15 4.71 -2.86
N ALA A 114 -10.12 4.48 -4.18
CA ALA A 114 -10.21 5.54 -5.18
C ALA A 114 -11.37 6.55 -4.99
N PRO A 115 -12.59 6.16 -4.59
CA PRO A 115 -13.65 7.15 -4.35
C PRO A 115 -13.49 7.94 -3.04
N LEU A 116 -12.68 7.45 -2.10
CA LEU A 116 -12.54 7.99 -0.74
C LEU A 116 -11.22 8.75 -0.54
N TYR A 117 -10.20 8.40 -1.33
CA TYR A 117 -8.84 8.92 -1.23
C TYR A 117 -8.33 9.38 -2.58
N GLU A 118 -7.64 10.52 -2.58
CA GLU A 118 -6.74 10.91 -3.65
C GLU A 118 -5.47 10.05 -3.54
N ILE A 119 -5.31 9.08 -4.44
CA ILE A 119 -4.18 8.15 -4.43
C ILE A 119 -2.97 8.78 -5.13
N VAL A 120 -1.86 8.86 -4.39
CA VAL A 120 -0.58 9.38 -4.85
C VAL A 120 0.47 8.29 -4.69
N ILE A 121 1.11 7.88 -5.79
CA ILE A 121 2.32 7.05 -5.69
C ILE A 121 3.48 7.98 -5.42
N PHE A 122 4.17 7.79 -4.29
CA PHE A 122 5.40 8.52 -3.97
C PHE A 122 6.49 7.51 -3.68
N THR A 123 7.42 7.35 -4.62
CA THR A 123 8.48 6.34 -4.56
C THR A 123 9.87 6.95 -4.58
N ALA A 124 10.82 6.30 -3.90
CA ALA A 124 12.25 6.61 -4.02
C ALA A 124 12.88 6.10 -5.34
N GLU A 125 12.12 5.38 -6.17
CA GLU A 125 12.54 4.94 -7.50
C GLU A 125 12.58 6.08 -8.52
N THR A 126 13.42 5.92 -9.54
CA THR A 126 13.48 6.89 -10.65
C THR A 126 12.24 6.77 -11.54
N GLY A 127 11.80 7.88 -12.15
CA GLY A 127 10.66 7.85 -13.07
C GLY A 127 10.84 6.86 -14.22
N MET A 128 12.06 6.71 -14.75
CA MET A 128 12.36 5.77 -15.84
C MET A 128 12.04 4.31 -15.50
N THR A 129 12.21 3.91 -14.23
CA THR A 129 11.92 2.54 -13.77
C THR A 129 10.49 2.40 -13.29
N ALA A 130 9.99 3.38 -12.53
CA ALA A 130 8.69 3.30 -11.87
C ALA A 130 7.51 3.53 -12.83
N TYR A 131 7.63 4.40 -13.84
CA TYR A 131 6.52 4.75 -14.73
C TYR A 131 5.86 3.53 -15.42
N PRO A 132 6.60 2.65 -16.13
CA PRO A 132 5.99 1.48 -16.76
C PRO A 132 5.43 0.46 -15.76
N LEU A 133 5.94 0.46 -14.52
CA LEU A 133 5.44 -0.41 -13.45
C LEU A 133 4.10 0.10 -12.93
N ILE A 134 3.97 1.41 -12.70
CA ILE A 134 2.71 2.02 -12.27
C ILE A 134 1.62 1.79 -13.33
N ASP A 135 1.92 2.02 -14.61
CA ASP A 135 0.96 1.80 -15.71
C ASP A 135 0.47 0.34 -15.80
N SER A 136 1.31 -0.60 -15.37
CA SER A 136 0.95 -2.02 -15.41
C SER A 136 0.08 -2.50 -14.23
N ILE A 137 0.22 -1.87 -13.06
CA ILE A 137 -0.60 -2.22 -11.89
C ILE A 137 -1.91 -1.43 -11.83
N ASP A 138 -1.94 -0.26 -12.48
CA ASP A 138 -3.11 0.62 -12.53
C ASP A 138 -3.54 0.91 -13.98
N PRO A 139 -4.05 -0.10 -14.70
CA PRO A 139 -4.55 0.10 -16.06
C PRO A 139 -5.86 0.91 -16.11
N GLN A 140 -6.54 1.08 -14.97
CA GLN A 140 -7.80 1.82 -14.86
C GLN A 140 -7.59 3.30 -14.53
N GLY A 141 -6.39 3.69 -14.10
CA GLY A 141 -6.03 5.08 -13.83
C GLY A 141 -6.60 5.60 -12.51
N PHE A 142 -6.59 4.79 -11.46
CA PHE A 142 -6.96 5.20 -10.11
C PHE A 142 -5.94 6.14 -9.44
N VAL A 143 -4.66 6.01 -9.79
CA VAL A 143 -3.58 6.85 -9.27
C VAL A 143 -3.65 8.23 -9.92
N MET A 144 -3.87 9.26 -9.10
CA MET A 144 -3.99 10.65 -9.59
C MET A 144 -2.64 11.31 -9.83
N TYR A 145 -1.68 11.10 -8.93
CA TYR A 145 -0.36 11.71 -9.01
C TYR A 145 0.76 10.70 -8.77
N ARG A 146 1.90 10.94 -9.42
CA ARG A 146 3.08 10.07 -9.40
C ARG A 146 4.29 10.94 -9.07
N LEU A 147 4.89 10.72 -7.92
CA LEU A 147 6.07 11.39 -7.41
C LEU A 147 7.21 10.38 -7.34
N PHE A 148 8.37 10.77 -7.85
CA PHE A 148 9.55 9.90 -7.96
C PHE A 148 10.69 10.42 -7.08
N ARG A 149 11.86 9.80 -7.22
CA ARG A 149 13.08 10.11 -6.45
C ARG A 149 13.44 11.60 -6.39
N ASP A 150 13.20 12.35 -7.46
CA ASP A 150 13.46 13.79 -7.59
C ASP A 150 12.55 14.69 -6.72
N ALA A 151 11.43 14.15 -6.24
CA ALA A 151 10.55 14.80 -5.28
C ALA A 151 10.92 14.50 -3.81
N THR A 152 11.83 13.55 -3.56
CA THR A 152 12.28 13.19 -2.21
C THR A 152 13.41 14.10 -1.70
N ARG A 153 13.51 14.29 -0.39
CA ARG A 153 14.65 14.92 0.28
C ARG A 153 15.69 13.85 0.60
N TYR A 154 16.95 14.08 0.24
CA TYR A 154 18.03 13.19 0.64
C TYR A 154 18.67 13.67 1.95
N MET A 155 18.46 12.93 3.03
CA MET A 155 18.90 13.27 4.38
C MET A 155 19.49 12.04 5.06
N GLU A 156 20.67 12.20 5.68
CA GLU A 156 21.34 11.14 6.48
C GLU A 156 21.51 9.80 5.74
N GLY A 157 21.66 9.83 4.40
CA GLY A 157 21.81 8.62 3.59
C GLY A 157 20.48 8.01 3.12
N HIS A 158 19.35 8.53 3.58
CA HIS A 158 18.00 8.05 3.29
C HIS A 158 17.22 9.03 2.39
N HIS A 159 16.30 8.47 1.61
CA HIS A 159 15.31 9.24 0.87
C HIS A 159 14.08 9.45 1.76
N VAL A 160 13.83 10.69 2.12
CA VAL A 160 12.72 11.11 2.98
C VAL A 160 11.66 11.82 2.14
N LYS A 161 10.41 11.43 2.36
CA LYS A 161 9.22 11.95 1.70
C LYS A 161 8.59 12.98 2.62
N ASP A 162 8.74 14.24 2.24
CA ASP A 162 8.22 15.35 3.00
C ASP A 162 6.75 15.60 2.64
N VAL A 163 5.85 15.28 3.58
CA VAL A 163 4.40 15.45 3.39
C VAL A 163 4.01 16.93 3.33
N SER A 164 4.80 17.82 3.96
CA SER A 164 4.50 19.26 3.97
C SER A 164 4.57 19.89 2.57
N CYS A 165 5.34 19.31 1.66
CA CYS A 165 5.48 19.77 0.29
C CYS A 165 4.34 19.30 -0.63
N LEU A 166 3.43 18.42 -0.18
CA LEU A 166 2.34 17.89 -1.01
C LEU A 166 1.23 18.90 -1.31
N ASN A 167 1.23 20.10 -0.71
CA ASN A 167 0.14 21.08 -0.88
C ASN A 167 -1.24 20.48 -0.53
N ARG A 168 -1.29 19.69 0.54
CA ARG A 168 -2.48 19.06 1.10
C ARG A 168 -2.50 19.29 2.61
N ASP A 169 -3.68 19.24 3.22
CA ASP A 169 -3.78 19.30 4.66
C ASP A 169 -3.17 18.03 5.27
N THR A 170 -2.13 18.21 6.10
CA THR A 170 -1.44 17.11 6.77
C THR A 170 -2.37 16.35 7.73
N SER A 171 -3.46 16.95 8.21
CA SER A 171 -4.46 16.24 9.03
C SER A 171 -5.25 15.17 8.26
N LYS A 172 -5.20 15.21 6.92
CA LYS A 172 -5.94 14.32 6.00
C LYS A 172 -5.04 13.47 5.11
N VAL A 173 -3.71 13.50 5.34
CA VAL A 173 -2.73 12.74 4.55
C VAL A 173 -2.25 11.52 5.33
N ILE A 174 -2.33 10.35 4.70
CA ILE A 174 -1.78 9.09 5.22
C ILE A 174 -0.68 8.61 4.26
N LEU A 175 0.52 8.40 4.78
CA LEU A 175 1.66 7.88 4.04
C LEU A 175 1.94 6.43 4.45
N VAL A 176 1.92 5.52 3.49
CA VAL A 176 2.18 4.09 3.70
C VAL A 176 3.50 3.72 3.02
N ASP A 177 4.45 3.26 3.83
CA ASP A 177 5.79 2.87 3.39
C ASP A 177 6.23 1.59 4.10
N CYS A 178 7.23 0.88 3.58
CA CYS A 178 7.89 -0.21 4.31
C CYS A 178 9.05 0.29 5.19
N LYS A 179 9.51 1.53 4.99
CA LYS A 179 10.64 2.15 5.70
C LYS A 179 10.18 3.29 6.59
N ARG A 180 10.51 3.23 7.89
CA ARG A 180 10.18 4.30 8.84
C ARG A 180 10.95 5.59 8.56
N GLU A 181 12.15 5.48 8.01
CA GLU A 181 13.01 6.61 7.68
C GLU A 181 12.39 7.48 6.57
N ALA A 182 11.57 6.88 5.69
CA ALA A 182 10.94 7.56 4.57
C ALA A 182 9.96 8.66 5.01
N PHE A 183 9.41 8.59 6.21
CA PHE A 183 8.48 9.59 6.75
C PHE A 183 8.98 10.16 8.09
N SER A 184 10.29 10.13 8.31
CA SER A 184 10.95 10.64 9.53
C SER A 184 10.63 12.10 9.86
N LEU A 185 10.33 12.94 8.86
CA LEU A 185 9.91 14.34 9.06
C LEU A 185 8.48 14.47 9.61
N GLN A 186 7.59 13.51 9.32
CA GLN A 186 6.20 13.49 9.76
C GLN A 186 5.81 12.09 10.25
N PRO A 187 6.33 11.65 11.42
CA PRO A 187 6.13 10.29 11.91
C PRO A 187 4.66 9.92 12.16
N PHE A 188 3.84 10.89 12.56
CA PHE A 188 2.42 10.69 12.86
C PHE A 188 1.52 10.57 11.62
N ASN A 189 2.06 10.83 10.43
CA ASN A 189 1.35 10.63 9.16
C ASN A 189 1.73 9.31 8.49
N GLY A 190 2.78 8.65 8.98
CA GLY A 190 3.34 7.45 8.39
C GLY A 190 2.80 6.17 9.02
N MET A 191 2.51 5.19 8.18
CA MET A 191 2.25 3.80 8.55
C MET A 191 3.32 2.92 7.93
N ALA A 192 4.18 2.34 8.78
CA ALA A 192 5.18 1.38 8.36
C ALA A 192 4.55 -0.01 8.20
N LEU A 193 4.46 -0.51 6.98
CA LEU A 193 4.09 -1.89 6.70
C LEU A 193 5.31 -2.80 6.75
N THR A 194 5.04 -4.08 7.01
CA THR A 194 6.02 -5.14 6.79
C THR A 194 6.41 -5.17 5.31
N LYS A 195 7.72 -5.21 5.06
CA LYS A 195 8.26 -5.38 3.72
C LYS A 195 7.74 -6.68 3.13
N TRP A 196 7.13 -6.60 1.96
CA TRP A 196 6.66 -7.76 1.24
C TRP A 196 7.83 -8.51 0.59
N ASP A 197 7.83 -9.83 0.73
CA ASP A 197 8.86 -10.76 0.28
C ASP A 197 8.51 -11.42 -1.08
N GLY A 198 7.36 -11.08 -1.66
CA GLY A 198 6.86 -11.70 -2.88
C GLY A 198 5.92 -12.89 -2.66
N ASN A 199 5.50 -13.17 -1.42
CA ASN A 199 4.52 -14.22 -1.12
C ASN A 199 3.15 -13.94 -1.74
N SER A 200 2.64 -14.87 -2.55
CA SER A 200 1.34 -14.78 -3.24
C SER A 200 0.12 -14.98 -2.34
N GLU A 201 0.30 -15.52 -1.14
CA GLU A 201 -0.78 -15.72 -0.17
C GLU A 201 -0.94 -14.54 0.80
N ASP A 202 -0.15 -13.47 0.62
CA ASP A 202 -0.23 -12.26 1.44
C ASP A 202 -1.61 -11.61 1.36
N ARG A 203 -2.15 -11.25 2.53
CA ARG A 203 -3.46 -10.59 2.67
C ARG A 203 -3.40 -9.14 3.17
N THR A 204 -2.20 -8.67 3.50
CA THR A 204 -1.97 -7.38 4.15
C THR A 204 -2.60 -6.19 3.40
N LEU A 205 -2.61 -6.19 2.06
CA LEU A 205 -3.26 -5.10 1.30
C LEU A 205 -4.79 -5.09 1.42
N TYR A 206 -5.43 -6.25 1.59
CA TYR A 206 -6.88 -6.31 1.82
C TYR A 206 -7.22 -5.72 3.19
N ASP A 207 -6.41 -6.07 4.19
CA ASP A 207 -6.58 -5.57 5.55
C ASP A 207 -6.30 -4.07 5.65
N LEU A 208 -5.26 -3.59 4.96
CA LEU A 208 -4.97 -2.16 4.80
C LEU A 208 -6.15 -1.42 4.13
N ALA A 209 -6.72 -2.00 3.07
CA ALA A 209 -7.88 -1.41 2.40
C ALA A 209 -9.05 -1.26 3.37
N HIS A 210 -9.32 -2.29 4.19
CA HIS A 210 -10.36 -2.23 5.20
C HIS A 210 -10.07 -1.14 6.25
N PHE A 211 -8.84 -1.10 6.78
CA PHE A 211 -8.41 -0.08 7.75
C PHE A 211 -8.61 1.35 7.23
N LEU A 212 -8.09 1.65 6.05
CA LEU A 212 -8.18 2.98 5.45
C LEU A 212 -9.65 3.33 5.12
N LYS A 213 -10.43 2.36 4.66
CA LYS A 213 -11.86 2.55 4.42
C LYS A 213 -12.60 2.87 5.73
N THR A 214 -12.28 2.20 6.83
CA THR A 214 -12.86 2.50 8.15
C THR A 214 -12.58 3.95 8.57
N ILE A 215 -11.34 4.45 8.40
CA ILE A 215 -10.97 5.85 8.72
C ILE A 215 -11.79 6.85 7.89
N ALA A 216 -11.92 6.60 6.58
CA ALA A 216 -12.65 7.51 5.71
C ALA A 216 -14.15 7.53 6.04
N LEU A 217 -14.74 6.36 6.31
CA LEU A 217 -16.16 6.22 6.63
C LEU A 217 -16.52 6.76 8.03
N SER A 218 -15.61 6.69 9.00
CA SER A 218 -15.83 7.28 10.32
C SER A 218 -15.72 8.81 10.33
N GLY A 219 -15.24 9.43 9.24
CA GLY A 219 -15.18 10.88 9.11
C GLY A 219 -14.17 11.54 10.05
N VAL A 220 -13.04 10.87 10.33
CA VAL A 220 -12.01 11.38 11.25
C VAL A 220 -11.44 12.72 10.76
N ASP A 221 -11.55 13.76 11.59
CA ASP A 221 -11.02 15.08 11.28
C ASP A 221 -9.50 15.11 11.15
N ASP A 222 -8.78 14.47 12.09
CA ASP A 222 -7.32 14.39 12.06
C ASP A 222 -6.84 12.92 12.14
N VAL A 223 -6.32 12.41 11.03
CA VAL A 223 -5.86 11.02 10.91
C VAL A 223 -4.68 10.71 11.82
N ARG A 224 -3.89 11.71 12.20
CA ARG A 224 -2.68 11.54 13.02
C ARG A 224 -3.01 10.97 14.39
N SER A 225 -4.14 11.38 14.97
CA SER A 225 -4.64 10.85 16.24
C SER A 225 -4.89 9.34 16.21
N VAL A 226 -5.37 8.84 15.06
CA VAL A 226 -5.61 7.40 14.86
C VAL A 226 -4.27 6.70 14.67
N LEU A 227 -3.42 7.22 13.78
CA LEU A 227 -2.13 6.61 13.43
C LEU A 227 -1.15 6.56 14.59
N GLU A 228 -1.15 7.56 15.48
CA GLU A 228 -0.32 7.59 16.69
C GLU A 228 -0.54 6.35 17.57
N ASN A 229 -1.79 5.88 17.68
CA ASN A 229 -2.11 4.66 18.42
C ASN A 229 -1.51 3.39 17.81
N TYR A 230 -1.07 3.44 16.55
CA TYR A 230 -0.45 2.32 15.83
C TYR A 230 1.04 2.54 15.57
N ALA A 231 1.57 3.74 15.85
CA ALA A 231 2.94 4.12 15.50
C ALA A 231 4.00 3.28 16.24
N LEU A 232 3.70 2.85 17.47
CA LEU A 232 4.59 2.04 18.31
C LEU A 232 4.47 0.53 18.07
N GLU A 233 3.48 0.09 17.29
CA GLU A 233 3.29 -1.33 17.00
C GLU A 233 4.30 -1.77 15.91
N ASP A 234 4.77 -3.01 16.03
CA ASP A 234 5.65 -3.61 15.03
C ASP A 234 4.92 -3.86 13.70
N ASP A 235 3.65 -4.30 13.80
CA ASP A 235 2.75 -4.46 12.66
C ASP A 235 1.41 -3.73 12.94
N PRO A 236 1.16 -2.59 12.29
CA PRO A 236 -0.05 -1.81 12.50
C PRO A 236 -1.32 -2.53 12.03
N ILE A 237 -1.20 -3.42 11.04
CA ILE A 237 -2.34 -4.14 10.46
C ILE A 237 -2.81 -5.25 11.40
N GLU A 238 -1.88 -6.01 11.98
CA GLU A 238 -2.22 -7.02 12.98
C GLU A 238 -2.78 -6.39 14.26
N ALA A 239 -2.24 -5.25 14.69
CA ALA A 239 -2.80 -4.46 15.79
C ALA A 239 -4.25 -4.01 15.48
N PHE A 240 -4.52 -3.60 14.24
CA PHE A 240 -5.88 -3.24 13.82
C PHE A 240 -6.83 -4.44 13.86
N LYS A 241 -6.44 -5.60 13.33
CA LYS A 241 -7.26 -6.82 13.40
C LYS A 241 -7.60 -7.21 14.82
N ARG A 242 -6.62 -7.14 15.73
CA ARG A 242 -6.82 -7.44 17.15
C ARG A 242 -7.86 -6.51 17.77
N ARG A 243 -7.80 -5.21 17.49
CA ARG A 243 -8.77 -4.23 18.00
C ARG A 243 -10.16 -4.43 17.40
N GLN A 244 -10.27 -4.73 16.11
CA GLN A 244 -11.56 -5.05 15.48
C GLN A 244 -12.20 -6.30 16.10
N ALA A 245 -11.41 -7.35 16.34
CA ALA A 245 -11.90 -8.57 16.98
C ALA A 245 -12.37 -8.32 18.43
N GLN A 246 -11.66 -7.49 19.18
CA GLN A 246 -12.06 -7.10 20.54
C GLN A 246 -13.39 -6.34 20.54
N LEU A 247 -13.53 -5.32 19.68
CA LEU A 247 -14.77 -4.54 19.58
C LEU A 247 -15.96 -5.40 19.17
N ALA A 248 -15.77 -6.36 18.26
CA ALA A 248 -16.83 -7.29 17.85
C ALA A 248 -17.27 -8.21 19.00
N GLN A 249 -16.33 -8.71 19.81
CA GLN A 249 -16.64 -9.52 20.98
C GLN A 249 -17.40 -8.72 22.04
N GLU A 250 -17.00 -7.47 22.30
CA GLU A 250 -17.68 -6.58 23.23
C GLU A 250 -19.11 -6.26 22.76
N GLU A 251 -19.31 -6.00 21.46
CA GLU A 251 -20.63 -5.77 20.89
C GLU A 251 -21.51 -7.02 21.00
N GLU A 252 -20.97 -8.21 20.73
CA GLU A 252 -21.70 -9.47 20.86
C GLU A 252 -22.11 -9.74 22.32
N GLN A 253 -21.21 -9.51 23.28
CA GLN A 253 -21.51 -9.62 24.70
C GLN A 253 -22.63 -8.65 25.11
N ARG A 254 -22.54 -7.38 24.70
CA ARG A 254 -23.56 -6.37 24.99
C ARG A 254 -24.93 -6.75 24.39
N LEU A 255 -24.95 -7.27 23.17
CA LEU A 255 -26.18 -7.75 22.53
C LEU A 255 -26.75 -8.98 23.25
N ALA A 256 -25.90 -9.90 23.71
CA ALA A 256 -26.32 -11.07 24.47
C ALA A 256 -26.90 -10.68 25.85
N GLU A 257 -26.29 -9.71 26.54
CA GLU A 257 -26.80 -9.16 27.80
C GLU A 257 -28.16 -8.48 27.61
N LEU A 258 -28.31 -7.64 26.58
CA LEU A 258 -29.57 -7.00 26.22
C LEU A 258 -30.66 -8.04 25.88
N ALA A 259 -30.29 -9.12 25.16
CA ALA A 259 -31.19 -10.21 24.85
C ALA A 259 -31.62 -11.01 26.10
N GLN A 260 -30.71 -11.22 27.05
CA GLN A 260 -31.00 -11.86 28.33
C GLN A 260 -31.94 -11.00 29.20
N GLN A 261 -31.67 -9.69 29.31
CA GLN A 261 -32.54 -8.75 30.02
C GLN A 261 -33.95 -8.72 29.40
N LYS A 262 -34.05 -8.72 28.06
CA LYS A 262 -35.35 -8.77 27.36
C LYS A 262 -36.10 -10.08 27.64
N LYS A 263 -35.42 -11.23 27.69
CA LYS A 263 -36.05 -12.51 28.07
C LYS A 263 -36.56 -12.51 29.51
N GLN A 264 -35.80 -11.96 30.46
CA GLN A 264 -36.22 -11.85 31.86
C GLN A 264 -37.43 -10.91 32.02
N GLY A 265 -37.46 -9.77 31.33
CA GLY A 265 -38.59 -8.84 31.34
C GLY A 265 -39.88 -9.43 30.76
N ILE A 266 -39.79 -10.20 29.66
CA ILE A 266 -40.95 -10.88 29.06
C ILE A 266 -41.45 -12.02 29.95
N SER A 267 -40.55 -12.75 30.63
CA SER A 267 -40.92 -13.80 31.59
C SER A 267 -41.75 -13.25 32.76
N LEU A 268 -41.37 -12.10 33.34
CA LEU A 268 -42.13 -11.45 34.42
C LEU A 268 -43.50 -10.91 33.96
N GLY A 269 -43.59 -10.34 32.75
CA GLY A 269 -44.86 -9.90 32.17
C GLY A 269 -45.85 -11.03 31.86
N SER A 270 -45.34 -12.23 31.52
CA SER A 270 -46.16 -13.40 31.22
C SER A 270 -46.81 -14.08 32.44
N ILE A 271 -46.25 -13.88 33.65
CA ILE A 271 -46.80 -14.41 34.91
C ILE A 271 -47.94 -13.52 35.42
N ALA A 272 -47.85 -12.19 35.27
CA ALA A 272 -48.90 -11.26 35.68
C ALA A 272 -50.22 -11.44 34.89
N GLY A 273 -50.17 -11.86 33.62
CA GLY A 273 -51.35 -12.10 32.79
C GLY A 273 -52.12 -13.40 33.08
N ARG A 274 -51.53 -14.38 33.78
CA ARG A 274 -52.20 -15.66 34.09
C ARG A 274 -52.97 -15.66 35.41
N PHE A 275 -52.76 -14.66 36.27
CA PHE A 275 -53.44 -14.58 37.58
C PHE A 275 -54.82 -13.88 37.53
N TRP A 276 -55.19 -13.30 36.38
CA TRP A 276 -56.46 -12.56 36.20
C TRP A 276 -57.55 -13.34 35.44
N ARG A 277 -57.42 -14.67 35.31
CA ARG A 277 -58.31 -15.49 34.48
C ARG A 277 -58.93 -16.70 35.19
N SER A 278 -59.15 -16.63 36.51
CA SER A 278 -59.82 -17.70 37.28
C SER A 278 -61.01 -17.26 38.15
N LYS A 279 -61.63 -16.11 37.88
CA LYS A 279 -62.92 -15.74 38.49
C LYS A 279 -63.93 -15.38 37.40
N GLN A 280 -64.58 -16.40 36.84
CA GLN A 280 -65.88 -16.33 36.19
C GLN A 280 -66.52 -17.71 36.23
#